data_AF-A0A157S8H4-F1
#
_entry.id   AF-A0A157S8H4-F1
#
_cell.length_a   1.000
_cell.length_b   1.000
_cell.length_c   1.000
_cell.angle_alpha   90.00
_cell.angle_beta   90.00
_cell.angle_gamma   90.00
#
_symmetry.space_group_name_H-M   'P 1'
#
loop_
_entity.id
_entity.type
_entity.pdbx_description
1 polymer ?
#
loop_
_entity_poly.entity_id
_entity_poly.type
_entity_poly.pdbx_seq_one_letter_code
_entity_poly.pdbx_strand_id
1 'polypeptide(L)'
;MTSRLDAYHWLDVLYNDVRRTPGGVKDAARFLSERRGKSIHFESLRAKLSGQEGESLSFEMATLLTEWMLEKAGGAEYARDWLQTYASVEHGLVFVSVPPAPVGGHPDELAALLQKIMQAGVKVGKLNTAYLAAVADGRVDPAERSALHKSFWDLAVLCLRAVRNLTRVEC
;
A
#
# COMPACT_ATOMS: atom_id res chain seq x y z
N MET A 1 -2.58 -26.75 1.26
CA MET A 1 -3.38 -26.10 2.31
C MET A 1 -3.17 -24.59 2.27
N THR A 2 -4.21 -23.84 1.98
CA THR A 2 -4.30 -22.39 2.27
C THR A 2 -4.49 -22.27 3.77
N SER A 3 -3.50 -21.71 4.46
CA SER A 3 -3.68 -21.37 5.88
C SER A 3 -4.80 -20.34 5.94
N ARG A 4 -5.91 -20.66 6.61
CA ARG A 4 -6.96 -19.68 6.97
C ARG A 4 -6.44 -18.86 8.14
N LEU A 5 -5.35 -18.16 7.93
CA LEU A 5 -4.91 -17.14 8.84
C LEU A 5 -5.79 -15.91 8.57
N ASP A 6 -6.31 -15.31 9.63
CA ASP A 6 -7.30 -14.23 9.55
C ASP A 6 -6.76 -13.12 8.65
N ALA A 7 -7.50 -12.77 7.59
CA ALA A 7 -7.10 -11.78 6.59
C ALA A 7 -6.95 -10.34 7.13
N TYR A 8 -6.93 -10.19 8.45
CA TYR A 8 -6.86 -8.95 9.21
C TYR A 8 -5.53 -8.78 9.97
N HIS A 9 -4.71 -9.83 10.13
CA HIS A 9 -3.40 -9.69 10.77
C HIS A 9 -2.29 -9.53 9.71
N TRP A 10 -1.40 -8.56 9.90
CA TRP A 10 -0.41 -8.16 8.89
C TRP A 10 0.57 -9.27 8.51
N LEU A 11 0.92 -10.14 9.46
CA LEU A 11 1.86 -11.23 9.22
C LEU A 11 1.28 -12.24 8.23
N ASP A 12 -0.03 -12.41 8.26
CA ASP A 12 -0.76 -13.37 7.42
C ASP A 12 -0.89 -12.84 6.00
N VAL A 13 -1.15 -11.54 5.87
CA VAL A 13 -1.08 -10.81 4.59
C VAL A 13 0.33 -10.96 4.00
N LEU A 14 1.37 -10.67 4.78
CA LEU A 14 2.76 -10.81 4.32
C LEU A 14 3.09 -12.24 3.90
N TYR A 15 2.65 -13.25 4.65
CA TYR A 15 2.86 -14.65 4.29
C TYR A 15 2.19 -15.00 2.96
N ASN A 16 0.94 -14.58 2.77
CA ASN A 16 0.20 -14.82 1.54
C ASN A 16 0.85 -14.11 0.35
N ASP A 17 1.32 -12.88 0.54
CA ASP A 17 2.04 -12.09 -0.47
C ASP A 17 3.34 -12.74 -0.89
N VAL A 18 4.15 -13.16 0.08
CA VAL A 18 5.39 -13.90 -0.19
C VAL A 18 5.11 -15.21 -0.93
N ARG A 19 4.03 -15.91 -0.57
CA ARG A 19 3.65 -17.17 -1.21
C ARG A 19 3.15 -16.99 -2.64
N ARG A 20 2.39 -15.92 -2.95
CA ARG A 20 1.90 -15.64 -4.31
C ARG A 20 2.99 -15.10 -5.23
N THR A 21 4.02 -14.47 -4.68
CA THR A 21 5.12 -13.91 -5.44
C THR A 21 5.88 -15.00 -6.22
N PRO A 22 6.23 -14.77 -7.50
CA PRO A 22 7.04 -15.71 -8.28
C PRO A 22 8.32 -16.14 -7.54
N GLY A 23 8.48 -17.45 -7.33
CA GLY A 23 9.58 -18.04 -6.54
C GLY A 23 9.18 -18.46 -5.11
N GLY A 24 8.12 -17.86 -4.56
CA GLY A 24 7.55 -18.20 -3.27
C GLY A 24 8.53 -18.12 -2.10
N VAL A 25 8.18 -18.80 -1.00
CA VAL A 25 8.96 -18.79 0.26
C VAL A 25 10.41 -19.28 0.08
N LYS A 26 10.66 -20.20 -0.85
CA LYS A 26 12.01 -20.73 -1.10
C LYS A 26 12.94 -19.69 -1.71
N ASP A 27 12.48 -19.00 -2.75
CA ASP A 27 13.27 -17.93 -3.37
C ASP A 27 13.45 -16.74 -2.40
N ALA A 28 12.41 -16.39 -1.66
CA ALA A 28 12.47 -15.35 -0.63
C ALA A 28 13.51 -15.67 0.46
N ALA A 29 13.58 -16.92 0.92
CA ALA A 29 14.58 -17.34 1.92
C ALA A 29 16.01 -17.25 1.37
N ARG A 30 16.21 -17.60 0.09
CA ARG A 30 17.51 -17.40 -0.58
C ARG A 30 17.88 -15.92 -0.65
N PHE A 31 16.96 -15.07 -1.13
CA PHE A 31 17.16 -13.62 -1.17
C PHE A 31 17.54 -13.04 0.19
N LEU A 32 16.79 -13.40 1.25
CA LEU A 32 17.08 -12.95 2.61
C LEU A 32 18.45 -13.44 3.11
N SER A 33 18.82 -14.68 2.76
CA SER A 33 20.12 -15.25 3.14
C SER A 33 21.27 -14.44 2.55
N GLU A 34 21.18 -14.14 1.26
CA GLU A 34 22.16 -13.37 0.51
C GLU A 34 22.24 -11.93 1.02
N ARG A 35 21.08 -11.27 1.17
CA ARG A 35 21.01 -9.85 1.55
C ARG A 35 21.46 -9.57 2.97
N ARG A 36 21.23 -10.51 3.90
CA ARG A 36 21.61 -10.38 5.32
C ARG A 36 22.99 -10.97 5.64
N GLY A 37 23.63 -11.67 4.69
CA GLY A 37 24.85 -12.43 4.95
C GLY A 37 24.68 -13.54 6.00
N LYS A 38 23.45 -14.01 6.23
CA LYS A 38 23.10 -15.02 7.24
C LYS A 38 22.09 -16.00 6.66
N SER A 39 22.48 -17.27 6.56
CA SER A 39 21.62 -18.33 6.01
C SER A 39 20.30 -18.43 6.76
N ILE A 40 19.19 -18.45 6.02
CA ILE A 40 17.86 -18.76 6.52
C ILE A 40 17.26 -19.90 5.70
N HIS A 41 16.94 -21.00 6.37
CA HIS A 41 16.24 -22.11 5.74
C HIS A 41 14.78 -21.71 5.44
N PHE A 42 14.22 -22.16 4.32
CA PHE A 42 12.88 -21.75 3.89
C PHE A 42 11.78 -22.18 4.86
N GLU A 43 11.92 -23.32 5.55
CA GLU A 43 10.98 -23.72 6.60
C GLU A 43 11.08 -22.83 7.84
N SER A 44 12.28 -22.33 8.18
CA SER A 44 12.44 -21.35 9.27
C SER A 44 11.77 -20.03 8.90
N LEU A 45 11.90 -19.57 7.65
CA LEU A 45 11.17 -18.41 7.17
C LEU A 45 9.66 -18.64 7.21
N ARG A 46 9.19 -19.83 6.81
CA ARG A 46 7.78 -20.21 6.88
C ARG A 46 7.25 -20.17 8.31
N ALA A 47 7.99 -20.71 9.28
CA ALA A 47 7.63 -20.70 10.70
C ALA A 47 7.46 -19.25 11.21
N LYS A 48 8.41 -18.37 10.89
CA LYS A 48 8.34 -16.94 11.20
C LYS A 48 7.15 -16.24 10.57
N LEU A 49 6.88 -16.51 9.29
CA LEU A 49 5.75 -15.92 8.56
C LEU A 49 4.39 -16.47 8.98
N SER A 50 4.33 -17.64 9.61
CA SER A 50 3.08 -18.23 10.11
C SER A 50 2.83 -17.94 11.59
N GLY A 51 3.67 -17.11 12.22
CA GLY A 51 3.52 -16.72 13.62
C GLY A 51 3.61 -17.91 14.58
N GLN A 52 4.39 -18.94 14.25
CA GLN A 52 4.58 -20.07 15.15
C GLN A 52 5.12 -19.62 16.51
N GLU A 53 4.68 -20.27 17.58
CA GLU A 53 5.05 -19.89 18.95
C GLU A 53 6.58 -19.89 19.15
N GLY A 54 7.11 -18.80 19.68
CA GLY A 54 8.55 -18.58 19.85
C GLY A 54 9.29 -18.08 18.60
N GLU A 55 8.65 -18.06 17.44
CA GLU A 55 9.19 -17.50 16.21
C GLU A 55 8.68 -16.08 15.98
N SER A 56 9.61 -15.16 15.70
CA SER A 56 9.29 -13.79 15.33
C SER A 56 9.91 -13.42 13.99
N LEU A 57 9.17 -12.63 13.23
CA LEU A 57 9.64 -11.95 12.04
C LEU A 57 9.97 -10.49 12.42
N SER A 58 11.20 -10.04 12.15
CA SER A 58 11.55 -8.65 12.37
C SER A 58 10.98 -7.74 11.27
N PHE A 59 10.75 -6.47 11.60
CA PHE A 59 10.31 -5.46 10.63
C PHE A 59 11.32 -5.26 9.50
N GLU A 60 12.62 -5.41 9.80
CA GLU A 60 13.69 -5.43 8.81
C GLU A 60 13.49 -6.56 7.79
N MET A 61 13.18 -7.78 8.25
CA MET A 61 12.91 -8.90 7.35
C MET A 61 11.67 -8.66 6.50
N ALA A 62 10.60 -8.09 7.07
CA ALA A 62 9.39 -7.73 6.31
C ALA A 62 9.68 -6.68 5.22
N THR A 63 10.53 -5.70 5.52
CA THR A 63 10.98 -4.70 4.55
C THR A 63 11.81 -5.34 3.43
N LEU A 64 12.75 -6.23 3.76
CA LEU A 64 13.54 -6.94 2.74
C LEU A 64 12.67 -7.86 1.87
N LEU A 65 11.66 -8.51 2.44
CA LEU A 65 10.67 -9.27 1.66
C LEU A 65 9.87 -8.37 0.73
N THR A 66 9.55 -7.15 1.17
CA THR A 66 8.91 -6.13 0.32
C THR A 66 9.80 -5.78 -0.87
N GLU A 67 11.10 -5.53 -0.66
CA GLU A 67 12.06 -5.29 -1.74
C GLU A 67 12.09 -6.45 -2.74
N TRP A 68 12.24 -7.69 -2.25
CA TRP A 68 12.23 -8.88 -3.10
C TRP A 68 10.95 -9.01 -3.91
N MET A 69 9.78 -8.76 -3.32
CA MET A 69 8.51 -8.79 -4.05
C MET A 69 8.47 -7.70 -5.15
N LEU A 70 8.96 -6.49 -4.86
CA LEU A 70 9.00 -5.39 -5.83
C LEU A 70 9.88 -5.68 -7.04
N GLU A 71 10.90 -6.53 -6.90
CA GLU A 71 11.74 -6.98 -8.03
C GLU A 71 11.01 -7.95 -8.98
N LYS A 72 9.89 -8.55 -8.55
CA LYS A 72 9.15 -9.54 -9.34
C LYS A 72 8.03 -8.91 -10.16
N ALA A 73 7.76 -9.51 -11.32
CA ALA A 73 6.64 -9.11 -12.17
C ALA A 73 5.31 -9.16 -11.38
N GLY A 74 4.58 -8.04 -11.38
CA GLY A 74 3.31 -7.88 -10.66
C GLY A 74 3.44 -7.64 -9.15
N GLY A 75 4.64 -7.76 -8.56
CA GLY A 75 4.82 -7.60 -7.11
C GLY A 75 4.49 -6.21 -6.57
N ALA A 76 4.62 -5.18 -7.40
CA ALA A 76 4.28 -3.80 -7.05
C ALA A 76 2.82 -3.60 -6.63
N GLU A 77 1.91 -4.48 -7.08
CA GLU A 77 0.48 -4.38 -6.76
C GLU A 77 0.18 -4.72 -5.30
N TYR A 78 1.05 -5.46 -4.62
CA TYR A 78 0.74 -6.04 -3.32
C TYR A 78 1.87 -6.10 -2.31
N ALA A 79 3.12 -5.84 -2.71
CA ALA A 79 4.27 -5.95 -1.81
C ALA A 79 4.14 -5.12 -0.51
N ARG A 80 3.24 -4.12 -0.49
CA ARG A 80 3.00 -3.20 0.63
C ARG A 80 1.70 -3.47 1.38
N ASP A 81 0.91 -4.47 1.00
CA ASP A 81 -0.40 -4.75 1.60
C ASP A 81 -0.26 -5.02 3.10
N TRP A 82 0.77 -5.77 3.52
CA TRP A 82 1.05 -6.03 4.93
C TRP A 82 1.25 -4.75 5.76
N LEU A 83 1.92 -3.73 5.20
CA LEU A 83 2.15 -2.46 5.89
C LEU A 83 0.84 -1.68 6.03
N GLN A 84 0.01 -1.73 4.99
CA GLN A 84 -1.33 -1.14 5.04
C GLN A 84 -2.20 -1.85 6.08
N THR A 85 -2.17 -3.18 6.15
CA THR A 85 -2.89 -3.96 7.16
C THR A 85 -2.39 -3.66 8.57
N TYR A 86 -1.07 -3.65 8.78
CA TYR A 86 -0.45 -3.29 10.06
C TYR A 86 -0.95 -1.94 10.54
N ALA A 87 -0.91 -0.92 9.68
CA ALA A 87 -1.34 0.43 10.03
C ALA A 87 -2.84 0.54 10.29
N SER A 88 -3.66 -0.02 9.40
CA SER A 88 -5.11 0.17 9.42
C SER A 88 -5.81 -0.67 10.47
N VAL A 89 -5.39 -1.92 10.67
CA VAL A 89 -6.02 -2.83 11.61
C VAL A 89 -5.47 -2.65 13.03
N GLU A 90 -4.15 -2.50 13.18
CA GLU A 90 -3.55 -2.45 14.52
C GLU A 90 -3.51 -1.03 15.12
N HIS A 91 -3.40 0.00 14.27
CA HIS A 91 -3.18 1.38 14.74
C HIS A 91 -4.27 2.36 14.30
N GLY A 92 -5.28 1.92 13.54
CA GLY A 92 -6.32 2.81 13.01
C GLY A 92 -5.79 3.87 12.06
N LEU A 93 -4.61 3.66 11.47
CA LEU A 93 -3.95 4.57 10.54
C LEU A 93 -4.28 4.23 9.10
N VAL A 94 -4.40 5.24 8.25
CA VAL A 94 -4.65 5.05 6.82
C VAL A 94 -3.40 5.40 6.04
N PHE A 95 -2.78 4.40 5.41
CA PHE A 95 -1.76 4.63 4.39
C PHE A 95 -2.38 4.72 3.01
N VAL A 96 -1.92 5.72 2.26
CA VAL A 96 -2.36 5.94 0.89
C VAL A 96 -1.15 5.79 -0.02
N SER A 97 -1.22 4.87 -0.97
CA SER A 97 -0.19 4.78 -2.00
C SER A 97 -0.25 6.04 -2.86
N VAL A 98 0.83 6.81 -2.86
CA VAL A 98 0.94 8.04 -3.65
C VAL A 98 1.89 7.78 -4.82
N PRO A 99 1.48 8.03 -6.07
CA PRO A 99 2.37 7.88 -7.23
C PRO A 99 3.68 8.65 -7.04
N PRO A 100 4.84 8.09 -7.43
CA PRO A 100 6.13 8.75 -7.25
C PRO A 100 6.16 10.13 -7.92
N ALA A 101 7.00 11.03 -7.40
CA ALA A 101 7.28 12.29 -8.08
C ALA A 101 8.12 12.02 -9.33
N PRO A 102 8.13 12.92 -10.34
CA PRO A 102 9.11 12.86 -11.40
C PRO A 102 10.54 12.84 -10.83
N VAL A 103 11.46 12.15 -11.52
CA VAL A 103 12.88 12.12 -11.14
C VAL A 103 13.41 13.56 -11.18
N GLY A 104 13.98 14.04 -10.07
CA GLY A 104 14.41 15.43 -9.92
C GLY A 104 13.33 16.42 -9.48
N GLY A 105 12.10 15.97 -9.22
CA GLY A 105 10.98 16.84 -8.82
C GLY A 105 10.29 17.50 -10.02
N HIS A 106 9.39 18.44 -9.74
CA HIS A 106 8.80 19.27 -10.78
C HIS A 106 9.73 20.47 -11.10
N PRO A 107 9.84 20.89 -12.39
CA PRO A 107 10.62 22.08 -12.75
C PRO A 107 10.18 23.36 -12.01
N ASP A 108 8.89 23.45 -11.69
CA ASP A 108 8.30 24.49 -10.84
C ASP A 108 7.33 23.83 -9.86
N GLU A 109 7.78 23.63 -8.63
CA GLU A 109 6.98 22.99 -7.57
C GLU A 109 5.78 23.84 -7.15
N LEU A 110 5.85 25.18 -7.26
CA LEU A 110 4.75 26.10 -6.92
C LEU A 110 3.65 26.04 -7.97
N ALA A 111 3.98 26.08 -9.26
CA ALA A 111 3.01 25.88 -10.33
C ALA A 111 2.37 24.48 -10.25
N ALA A 112 3.19 23.45 -9.97
CA ALA A 112 2.69 22.09 -9.79
C ALA A 112 1.81 21.93 -8.53
N LEU A 113 2.02 22.73 -7.48
CA LEU A 113 1.16 22.79 -6.30
C LEU A 113 -0.17 23.49 -6.62
N LEU A 114 -0.13 24.67 -7.26
CA LEU A 114 -1.33 25.39 -7.69
C LEU A 114 -2.22 24.52 -8.57
N GLN A 115 -1.63 23.81 -9.54
CA GLN A 115 -2.37 22.89 -10.40
C GLN A 115 -3.10 21.80 -9.59
N LYS A 116 -2.45 21.23 -8.57
CA LYS A 116 -3.07 20.20 -7.71
C LYS A 116 -4.21 20.77 -6.87
N ILE A 117 -4.07 22.00 -6.35
CA ILE A 117 -5.15 22.69 -5.61
C ILE A 117 -6.37 22.90 -6.51
N MET A 118 -6.18 23.39 -7.74
CA MET A 118 -7.27 23.59 -8.69
C MET A 118 -7.93 22.25 -9.08
N GLN A 119 -7.15 21.20 -9.30
CA GLN A 119 -7.67 19.85 -9.55
C GLN A 119 -8.47 19.31 -8.37
N ALA A 120 -8.06 19.60 -7.13
CA ALA A 120 -8.79 19.20 -5.93
C ALA A 120 -10.17 19.87 -5.90
N GLY A 121 -10.25 21.17 -6.21
CA GLY A 121 -11.53 21.87 -6.33
C GLY A 121 -12.47 21.23 -7.35
N VAL A 122 -11.96 20.88 -8.54
CA VAL A 122 -12.75 20.17 -9.56
C VAL A 122 -13.23 18.80 -9.06
N LYS A 123 -12.36 18.03 -8.38
CA LYS A 123 -12.72 16.71 -7.84
C LYS A 123 -13.77 16.80 -6.73
N VAL A 124 -13.67 17.79 -5.83
CA VAL A 124 -14.68 18.04 -4.79
C VAL A 124 -16.03 18.39 -5.42
N GLY A 125 -16.05 19.26 -6.44
CA GLY A 125 -17.28 19.58 -7.17
C GLY A 125 -17.95 18.33 -7.76
N LYS A 126 -17.16 17.48 -8.44
CA LYS A 126 -17.66 16.21 -9.01
C LYS A 126 -18.16 15.24 -7.93
N LEU A 127 -17.43 15.12 -6.82
CA LEU A 127 -17.82 14.29 -5.68
C LEU A 127 -19.15 14.74 -5.09
N ASN A 128 -19.34 16.05 -4.90
CA ASN A 128 -20.59 16.62 -4.38
C ASN A 128 -21.77 16.30 -5.32
N THR A 129 -21.61 16.48 -6.63
CA THR A 129 -22.65 16.14 -7.61
C THR A 129 -22.97 14.65 -7.58
N ALA A 130 -21.96 13.78 -7.56
CA ALA A 130 -22.15 12.33 -7.51
C ALA A 130 -22.85 11.89 -6.21
N TYR A 131 -22.47 12.46 -5.07
CA TYR A 131 -23.10 12.17 -3.79
C TYR A 131 -24.57 12.58 -3.77
N LEU A 132 -24.88 13.81 -4.21
CA LEU A 132 -26.27 14.29 -4.26
C LEU A 132 -27.15 13.42 -5.14
N ALA A 133 -26.63 12.95 -6.27
CA ALA A 133 -27.34 12.00 -7.13
C ALA A 133 -27.56 10.65 -6.44
N ALA A 134 -26.52 10.09 -5.81
CA ALA A 134 -26.54 8.77 -5.18
C ALA A 134 -27.40 8.68 -3.90
N VAL A 135 -27.76 9.81 -3.29
CA VAL A 135 -28.64 9.82 -2.11
C VAL A 135 -30.04 10.31 -2.42
N ALA A 136 -30.33 10.66 -3.69
CA ALA A 136 -31.59 11.28 -4.08
C ALA A 136 -32.81 10.37 -3.84
N ASP A 137 -32.63 9.05 -3.96
CA ASP A 137 -33.65 8.03 -3.69
C ASP A 137 -33.58 7.47 -2.25
N GLY A 138 -32.70 8.03 -1.42
CA GLY A 138 -32.44 7.60 -0.05
C GLY A 138 -31.64 6.31 0.08
N ARG A 139 -31.04 5.78 -0.99
CA ARG A 139 -30.27 4.52 -0.96
C ARG A 139 -29.04 4.59 -1.86
N VAL A 140 -27.87 4.31 -1.30
CA VAL A 140 -26.64 4.18 -2.09
C VAL A 140 -26.45 2.74 -2.55
N ASP A 141 -26.56 2.51 -3.85
CA ASP A 141 -26.37 1.20 -4.46
C ASP A 141 -24.87 0.77 -4.51
N PRO A 142 -24.55 -0.50 -4.83
CA PRO A 142 -23.17 -0.97 -4.89
C PRO A 142 -22.28 -0.24 -5.91
N ALA A 143 -22.81 0.14 -7.07
CA ALA A 143 -22.08 0.85 -8.11
C ALA A 143 -21.79 2.30 -7.69
N GLU A 144 -22.78 2.98 -7.12
CA GLU A 144 -22.63 4.33 -6.55
C GLU A 144 -21.64 4.35 -5.41
N ARG A 145 -21.72 3.37 -4.51
CA ARG A 145 -20.76 3.20 -3.41
C ARG A 145 -19.34 3.04 -3.92
N SER A 146 -19.15 2.21 -4.95
CA SER A 146 -17.84 2.01 -5.59
C SER A 146 -17.32 3.32 -6.21
N ALA A 147 -18.18 4.05 -6.93
CA ALA A 147 -17.83 5.31 -7.56
C ALA A 147 -17.48 6.42 -6.56
N LEU A 148 -18.26 6.55 -5.48
CA LEU A 148 -17.98 7.49 -4.39
C LEU A 148 -16.69 7.12 -3.66
N HIS A 149 -16.52 5.84 -3.31
CA HIS A 149 -15.30 5.35 -2.66
C HIS A 149 -14.06 5.68 -3.49
N LYS A 150 -14.08 5.40 -4.80
CA LYS A 150 -13.00 5.77 -5.71
C LYS A 150 -12.76 7.28 -5.71
N SER A 151 -13.81 8.09 -5.74
CA SER A 151 -13.71 9.55 -5.77
C SER A 151 -13.08 10.13 -4.49
N PHE A 152 -13.42 9.58 -3.32
CA PHE A 152 -12.78 9.95 -2.04
C PHE A 152 -11.29 9.63 -2.04
N TRP A 153 -10.90 8.43 -2.46
CA TRP A 153 -9.49 8.03 -2.51
C TRP A 153 -8.68 8.82 -3.54
N ASP A 154 -9.24 9.07 -4.71
CA ASP A 154 -8.65 9.92 -5.74
C ASP A 154 -8.34 11.34 -5.20
N LEU A 155 -9.24 11.90 -4.38
CA LEU A 155 -9.04 13.18 -3.74
C LEU A 155 -7.95 13.10 -2.66
N ALA A 156 -7.98 12.09 -1.79
CA ALA A 156 -6.96 11.89 -0.75
C ALA A 156 -5.55 11.77 -1.35
N VAL A 157 -5.39 10.95 -2.40
CA VAL A 157 -4.13 10.82 -3.14
C VAL A 157 -3.66 12.17 -3.68
N LEU A 158 -4.56 12.95 -4.29
CA LEU A 158 -4.20 14.26 -4.84
C LEU A 158 -3.73 15.23 -3.75
N CYS A 159 -4.40 15.27 -2.61
CA CYS A 159 -4.02 16.11 -1.47
C CYS A 159 -2.65 15.71 -0.91
N LEU A 160 -2.37 14.41 -0.76
CA LEU A 160 -1.07 13.94 -0.28
C LEU A 160 0.05 14.20 -1.30
N ARG A 161 -0.24 14.18 -2.60
CA ARG A 161 0.70 14.67 -3.63
C ARG A 161 0.99 16.15 -3.45
N ALA A 162 -0.02 16.96 -3.13
CA ALA A 162 0.17 18.40 -2.88
C ALA A 162 1.03 18.66 -1.64
N VAL A 163 0.82 17.90 -0.54
CA VAL A 163 1.69 17.95 0.65
C VAL A 163 3.15 17.65 0.27
N ARG A 164 3.39 16.63 -0.56
CA ARG A 164 4.74 16.34 -1.06
C ARG A 164 5.35 17.49 -1.84
N ASN A 165 4.60 18.13 -2.74
CA ASN A 165 5.07 19.32 -3.46
C ASN A 165 5.44 20.44 -2.50
N LEU A 166 4.59 20.71 -1.50
CA LEU A 166 4.84 21.74 -0.49
C LEU A 166 6.16 21.52 0.24
N THR A 167 6.49 20.27 0.60
CA THR A 167 7.78 19.93 1.26
C THR A 167 9.01 20.06 0.36
N ARG A 168 8.83 20.30 -0.94
CA ARG A 168 9.90 20.43 -1.95
C ARG A 168 10.08 21.85 -2.46
N VAL A 169 9.21 22.78 -2.07
CA VAL A 169 9.38 24.19 -2.39
C VAL A 169 10.58 24.69 -1.56
N GLU A 170 11.66 25.07 -2.22
CA GLU A 170 12.77 25.77 -1.59
C GLU A 170 12.37 27.24 -1.35
N CYS A 171 12.55 27.72 -0.12
CA CYS A 171 12.30 29.12 0.27
C CYS A 171 13.48 30.03 -0.05
#